data_AF-A0A9J7JJV9-F1
#
_entry.id   AF-A0A9J7JJV9-F1
#
_cell.length_a   1.000
_cell.length_b   1.000
_cell.length_c   1.000
_cell.angle_alpha   90.00
_cell.angle_beta   90.00
_cell.angle_gamma   90.00
#
_symmetry.space_group_name_H-M   'P 1'
#
loop_
_entity.id
_entity.type
_entity.pdbx_description
1 polymer ?
#
loop_
_entity_poly.entity_id
_entity_poly.type
_entity_poly.pdbx_seq_one_letter_code
_entity_poly.pdbx_strand_id
1 'polypeptide(L)'
;MWLYRFTVHPWQYGERLGSKSSKMFEMATFLFLLLISSHKTLKIKQSLDKKQEQNCSIPQWIHVKTGYKIRYNSQRGAWRRRKSGL
;
A
#
# COMPACT_ATOMS: atom_id res chain seq x y z
N MET A 1 49.31 -24.06 37.70
CA MET A 1 48.30 -24.97 38.26
C MET A 1 47.01 -24.72 37.50
N TRP A 2 46.64 -25.66 36.63
CA TRP A 2 45.46 -25.61 35.77
C TRP A 2 44.22 -25.97 36.58
N LEU A 3 43.16 -25.17 36.54
CA LEU A 3 41.79 -25.67 36.65
C LEU A 3 40.88 -24.92 35.67
N TYR A 4 40.43 -25.69 34.68
CA TYR A 4 39.30 -25.42 33.80
C TYR A 4 38.07 -24.97 34.60
N ARG A 5 37.39 -23.92 34.15
CA ARG A 5 35.94 -23.82 34.37
C ARG A 5 35.23 -23.52 33.05
N PHE A 6 34.43 -24.50 32.69
CA PHE A 6 33.64 -24.59 31.48
C PHE A 6 32.76 -23.36 31.24
N THR A 7 32.76 -22.98 29.96
CA THR A 7 31.84 -22.11 29.25
C THR A 7 30.37 -22.41 29.49
N VAL A 8 29.55 -21.37 29.68
CA VAL A 8 28.25 -21.29 29.00
C VAL A 8 27.94 -19.82 28.71
N HIS A 9 28.19 -19.41 27.48
CA HIS A 9 27.47 -18.29 26.89
C HIS A 9 25.99 -18.68 26.86
N PRO A 10 25.07 -17.90 27.45
CA PRO A 10 23.67 -18.05 27.14
C PRO A 10 23.49 -17.52 25.71
N TRP A 11 23.59 -18.42 24.74
CA TRP A 11 23.06 -18.21 23.42
C TRP A 11 21.57 -17.90 23.61
N GLN A 12 21.16 -16.67 23.33
CA GLN A 12 19.75 -16.31 23.25
C GLN A 12 19.16 -16.94 21.97
N TYR A 13 19.01 -18.27 21.97
CA TYR A 13 18.16 -18.97 20.99
C TYR A 13 16.72 -18.89 21.50
N GLY A 14 16.14 -17.70 21.39
CA GLY A 14 14.80 -17.39 21.89
C GLY A 14 13.85 -16.86 20.82
N GLU A 15 14.11 -17.08 19.53
CA GLU A 15 13.19 -16.64 18.47
C GLU A 15 13.04 -17.69 17.38
N ARG A 16 12.39 -18.82 17.69
CA ARG A 16 11.93 -19.71 16.62
C ARG A 16 10.72 -20.56 16.97
N LEU A 17 9.66 -19.99 17.54
CA LEU A 17 8.31 -20.56 17.40
C LEU A 17 7.26 -19.43 17.35
N GLY A 18 7.42 -18.51 16.39
CA GLY A 18 6.26 -17.83 15.84
C GLY A 18 5.46 -18.87 15.05
N SER A 19 4.57 -19.59 15.73
CA SER A 19 3.59 -20.49 15.11
C SER A 19 3.01 -19.79 13.88
N LYS A 20 2.92 -20.47 12.73
CA LYS A 20 2.26 -19.89 11.53
C LYS A 20 0.88 -19.30 11.89
N SER A 21 0.24 -19.83 12.93
CA SER A 21 -1.01 -19.35 13.52
C SER A 21 -0.93 -17.95 14.16
N SER A 22 0.16 -17.58 14.87
CA SER A 22 0.29 -16.24 15.46
C SER A 22 0.54 -15.17 14.40
N LYS A 23 1.32 -15.47 13.36
CA LYS A 23 1.48 -14.58 12.21
C LYS A 23 0.18 -14.40 11.44
N MET A 24 -0.59 -15.47 11.25
CA MET A 24 -1.92 -15.36 10.63
C MET A 24 -2.90 -14.53 11.47
N PHE A 25 -2.85 -14.66 12.80
CA PHE A 25 -3.66 -13.86 13.71
C PHE A 25 -3.29 -12.37 13.63
N GLU A 26 -1.99 -12.04 13.63
CA GLU A 26 -1.56 -10.65 13.45
C GLU A 26 -1.89 -10.09 12.07
N MET A 27 -1.74 -10.87 11.00
CA MET A 27 -2.16 -10.41 9.67
C MET A 27 -3.68 -10.20 9.60
N ALA A 28 -4.47 -11.06 10.24
CA ALA A 28 -5.91 -10.93 10.30
C ALA A 28 -6.36 -9.70 11.11
N THR A 29 -5.73 -9.41 12.25
CA THR A 29 -6.03 -8.21 13.04
C THR A 29 -5.60 -6.93 12.32
N PHE A 30 -4.45 -6.92 11.64
CA PHE A 30 -4.05 -5.79 10.80
C PHE A 30 -5.03 -5.54 9.65
N LEU A 31 -5.46 -6.58 8.93
CA LEU A 31 -6.44 -6.46 7.85
C LEU A 31 -7.81 -6.00 8.38
N PHE A 32 -8.23 -6.48 9.54
CA PHE A 32 -9.45 -6.06 10.21
C PHE A 32 -9.41 -4.58 10.62
N LEU A 33 -8.30 -4.12 11.19
CA LEU A 33 -8.08 -2.70 11.53
C LEU A 33 -8.05 -1.81 10.28
N LEU A 34 -7.45 -2.27 9.18
CA LEU A 34 -7.46 -1.56 7.90
C LEU A 34 -8.85 -1.50 7.26
N LEU A 35 -9.67 -2.54 7.45
CA LEU A 35 -11.04 -2.60 6.94
C LEU A 35 -11.97 -1.64 7.68
N ILE A 36 -11.80 -1.49 9.00
CA ILE A 36 -12.62 -0.61 9.85
C ILE A 36 -12.18 0.85 9.77
N SER A 37 -10.88 1.13 9.55
CA SER A 37 -10.36 2.51 9.55
C SER A 37 -10.87 3.37 8.38
N SER A 38 -11.39 2.77 7.31
CA SER A 38 -11.91 3.45 6.13
C SER A 38 -13.38 3.07 5.85
N HIS A 39 -14.27 3.42 6.77
CA HIS A 39 -15.72 3.24 6.60
C HIS A 39 -16.30 4.28 5.61
N LYS A 40 -16.11 4.03 4.31
CA LYS A 40 -16.65 4.85 3.21
C LYS A 40 -17.90 4.20 2.62
N THR A 41 -18.88 5.02 2.22
CA THR A 41 -20.06 4.54 1.48
C THR A 41 -19.67 4.04 0.08
N LEU A 42 -20.50 3.17 -0.50
CA LEU A 42 -20.27 2.63 -1.86
C LEU A 42 -20.17 3.74 -2.91
N LYS A 43 -20.99 4.79 -2.79
CA LYS A 43 -20.96 5.95 -3.70
C LYS A 43 -19.61 6.68 -3.66
N ILE A 44 -19.06 6.89 -2.46
CA ILE A 44 -17.74 7.54 -2.30
C ILE A 44 -16.64 6.65 -2.88
N LYS A 45 -16.66 5.35 -2.60
CA LYS A 45 -15.69 4.38 -3.15
C LYS A 45 -15.68 4.43 -4.68
N GLN A 46 -16.84 4.29 -5.31
CA GLN A 46 -16.97 4.38 -6.78
C GLN A 46 -16.50 5.73 -7.34
N SER A 47 -16.74 6.84 -6.64
CA SER A 47 -16.28 8.16 -7.08
C SER A 47 -14.76 8.30 -7.02
N LEU A 48 -14.13 7.73 -5.97
CA LEU A 48 -12.68 7.70 -5.83
C LEU A 48 -12.03 6.81 -6.90
N ASP A 49 -12.61 5.65 -7.18
CA ASP A 49 -12.11 4.73 -8.20
C ASP A 49 -12.17 5.38 -9.59
N LYS A 50 -13.29 6.02 -9.94
CA LYS A 50 -13.42 6.77 -11.20
C LYS A 50 -12.39 7.90 -11.31
N LYS A 51 -12.13 8.64 -10.22
CA LYS A 51 -11.10 9.69 -10.20
C LYS A 51 -9.70 9.11 -10.36
N GLN A 52 -9.43 7.94 -9.79
CA GLN A 52 -8.17 7.23 -9.95
C GLN A 52 -7.97 6.79 -11.41
N GLU A 53 -9.00 6.26 -12.04
CA GLU A 53 -8.99 5.82 -13.44
C GLU A 53 -8.81 7.00 -14.42
N GLN A 54 -9.48 8.13 -14.16
CA GLN A 54 -9.31 9.37 -14.94
C GLN A 54 -7.92 10.00 -14.79
N ASN A 55 -7.17 9.66 -13.74
CA ASN A 55 -5.84 10.22 -13.46
C ASN A 55 -4.71 9.57 -14.28
N CYS A 56 -5.03 9.09 -15.49
CA CYS A 56 -4.10 8.46 -16.41
C CYS A 56 -3.54 9.46 -17.45
N SER A 57 -2.41 9.08 -18.06
CA SER A 57 -1.79 9.80 -19.18
C SER A 57 -2.53 9.54 -20.49
N ILE A 58 -2.42 10.49 -21.42
CA ILE A 58 -3.03 10.36 -22.75
C ILE A 58 -2.35 9.22 -23.54
N PRO A 59 -3.11 8.29 -24.14
CA PRO A 59 -2.57 7.24 -24.99
C PRO A 59 -1.82 7.77 -26.22
N GLN A 60 -0.72 7.11 -26.57
CA GLN A 60 0.17 7.51 -27.68
C GLN A 60 -0.54 7.63 -29.04
N TRP A 61 -1.50 6.76 -29.31
CA TRP A 61 -2.23 6.77 -30.58
C TRP A 61 -3.05 8.04 -30.79
N ILE A 62 -3.39 8.77 -29.71
CA ILE A 62 -4.06 10.06 -29.79
C ILE A 62 -3.09 11.15 -30.27
N HIS A 63 -1.82 11.08 -29.86
CA HIS A 63 -0.81 12.05 -30.28
C HIS A 63 -0.47 11.98 -31.77
N VAL A 64 -0.61 10.81 -32.39
CA VAL A 64 -0.34 10.60 -33.83
C VAL A 64 -1.55 10.88 -34.73
N LYS A 65 -2.73 11.18 -34.16
CA LYS A 65 -3.89 11.57 -34.96
C LYS A 65 -3.70 12.97 -35.56
N THR A 66 -3.73 13.07 -36.89
CA THR A 66 -3.64 14.34 -37.61
C THR A 66 -4.79 15.27 -37.21
N GLY A 67 -4.46 16.55 -36.98
CA GLY A 67 -5.45 17.57 -36.59
C GLY A 67 -5.83 17.58 -35.10
N TYR A 68 -5.30 16.67 -34.29
CA TYR A 68 -5.54 16.63 -32.84
C TYR A 68 -4.56 17.55 -32.08
N LYS A 69 -5.08 18.45 -31.23
CA LYS A 69 -4.28 19.46 -30.52
C LYS A 69 -3.95 19.09 -29.06
N ILE A 70 -4.55 18.03 -28.53
CA ILE A 70 -4.39 17.64 -27.11
C ILE A 70 -3.00 17.02 -26.89
N ARG A 71 -2.19 17.61 -26.01
CA ARG A 71 -0.82 17.15 -25.70
C ARG A 71 -0.70 16.43 -24.36
N TYR A 72 -1.39 16.92 -23.35
CA TYR A 72 -1.39 16.38 -21.99
C TYR A 72 -2.79 16.43 -21.37
N ASN A 73 -3.06 15.58 -20.38
CA ASN A 73 -4.32 15.58 -19.62
C ASN A 73 -4.27 16.74 -18.60
N SER A 74 -4.93 17.86 -18.92
CA SER A 74 -4.99 19.04 -18.05
C SER A 74 -5.77 18.79 -16.74
N GLN A 75 -6.70 17.84 -16.76
CA GLN A 75 -7.52 17.46 -15.62
C GLN A 75 -6.80 16.52 -14.66
N ARG A 76 -5.67 15.94 -15.07
CA ARG A 76 -4.80 15.11 -14.23
C ARG A 76 -4.47 15.84 -12.93
N GLY A 77 -4.68 15.17 -11.81
CA GLY A 77 -4.61 15.76 -10.46
C GLY A 77 -3.51 15.11 -9.62
N ALA A 78 -2.65 15.93 -9.01
CA ALA A 78 -1.71 15.45 -8.00
C ALA A 78 -2.35 15.51 -6.61
N TRP A 79 -2.48 14.37 -5.94
CA TRP A 79 -3.01 14.20 -4.57
C TRP A 79 -2.47 15.18 -3.51
N ARG A 80 -1.19 15.57 -3.62
CA ARG A 80 -0.57 16.55 -2.72
C ARG A 80 -0.97 18.00 -3.05
N ARG A 81 -1.22 18.33 -4.32
CA ARG A 81 -1.46 19.71 -4.78
C ARG A 81 -2.94 20.06 -4.93
N ARG A 82 -3.76 19.13 -5.41
CA ARG A 82 -5.19 19.33 -5.66
C ARG A 82 -5.97 18.29 -4.86
N LYS A 83 -6.85 18.75 -3.98
CA LYS A 83 -7.75 17.88 -3.21
C LYS A 83 -9.01 17.59 -4.02
N SER A 84 -9.53 16.37 -3.90
CA SER A 84 -10.64 15.87 -4.70
C SER A 84 -12.01 16.43 -4.29
N GLY A 85 -12.08 17.21 -3.19
CA GLY A 85 -13.31 17.88 -2.72
C GLY A 85 -14.49 16.95 -2.45
N LEU A 86 -14.22 15.65 -2.36
CA LEU A 86 -15.12 14.60 -1.90
C LEU A 86 -14.81 14.32 -0.44
#